data_AF-W4M171-F1
#
_entry.id   AF-W4M171-F1
#
_cell.length_a   1.000
_cell.length_b   1.000
_cell.length_c   1.000
_cell.angle_alpha   90.00
_cell.angle_beta   90.00
_cell.angle_gamma   90.00
#
_symmetry.space_group_name_H-M   'P 1'
#
loop_
_entity.id
_entity.type
_entity.pdbx_description
1 polymer ?
#
loop_
_entity_poly.entity_id
_entity_poly.type
_entity_poly.pdbx_seq_one_letter_code
_entity_poly.pdbx_strand_id
1 'polypeptide(L)'
;MQQDKSIKPYSLSISRNFFWNLSGQSLEIAITIITTPYIIYNLGVDLYGLFLIVGITTNYFWFMELGLGQATVKYISEYTAIQDWNEVNKIFWVSIFLYLILGLVTAATFFLFISILCVQVA
;
A
#
# COMPACT_ATOMS: atom_id res chain seq x y z
N MET A 1 3.09 -46.36 7.45
CA MET A 1 2.59 -45.34 8.39
C MET A 1 2.19 -44.12 7.58
N GLN A 2 0.95 -44.12 7.12
CA GLN A 2 0.34 -43.08 6.30
C GLN A 2 -0.29 -42.05 7.25
N GLN A 3 0.22 -40.82 7.28
CA GLN A 3 -0.52 -39.71 7.87
C GLN A 3 -1.48 -39.17 6.81
N ASP A 4 -2.70 -39.71 6.85
CA ASP A 4 -3.90 -39.06 6.33
C ASP A 4 -4.05 -37.68 7.00
N LYS A 5 -3.55 -36.64 6.34
CA LYS A 5 -3.78 -35.25 6.71
C LYS A 5 -5.13 -34.86 6.11
N SER A 6 -6.17 -35.00 6.94
CA SER A 6 -7.54 -34.59 6.66
C SER A 6 -7.61 -33.27 5.87
N ILE A 7 -8.07 -33.34 4.63
CA ILE A 7 -8.42 -32.16 3.82
C ILE A 7 -9.72 -31.60 4.41
N LYS A 8 -9.61 -30.68 5.38
CA LYS A 8 -10.75 -29.87 5.84
C LYS A 8 -11.21 -28.99 4.67
N PRO A 9 -12.52 -28.82 4.42
CA PRO A 9 -13.00 -27.99 3.32
C PRO A 9 -12.60 -26.53 3.58
N TYR A 10 -11.63 -26.04 2.82
CA TYR A 10 -11.04 -24.70 2.92
C TYR A 10 -12.00 -23.55 2.49
N SER A 11 -13.26 -23.84 2.13
CA SER A 11 -14.14 -22.86 1.46
C SER A 11 -14.60 -21.72 2.37
N LEU A 12 -14.94 -21.98 3.64
CA LEU A 12 -15.52 -20.95 4.52
C LEU A 12 -14.50 -19.90 4.99
N SER A 13 -13.24 -20.29 5.20
CA SER A 13 -12.17 -19.40 5.67
C SER A 13 -11.66 -18.49 4.56
N ILE A 14 -11.57 -19.01 3.33
CA ILE A 14 -11.17 -18.23 2.15
C ILE A 14 -12.24 -17.19 1.83
N SER A 15 -13.54 -17.56 1.90
CA SER A 15 -14.63 -16.60 1.70
C SER A 15 -14.59 -15.45 2.70
N ARG A 16 -14.36 -15.71 4.00
CA ARG A 16 -14.29 -14.64 5.00
C ARG A 16 -13.12 -13.69 4.75
N ASN A 17 -11.92 -14.21 4.45
CA ASN A 17 -10.76 -13.37 4.14
C ASN A 17 -10.93 -12.58 2.85
N PHE A 18 -11.60 -13.16 1.86
CA PHE A 18 -11.98 -12.50 0.62
C PHE A 18 -12.97 -11.36 0.89
N PHE A 19 -14.02 -11.60 1.68
CA PHE A 19 -14.96 -10.55 2.09
C PHE A 19 -14.28 -9.43 2.88
N TRP A 20 -13.26 -9.74 3.68
CA TRP A 20 -12.50 -8.73 4.42
C TRP A 20 -11.66 -7.84 3.51
N ASN A 21 -10.94 -8.44 2.56
CA ASN A 21 -10.19 -7.68 1.56
C ASN A 21 -11.11 -6.88 0.62
N LEU A 22 -12.26 -7.44 0.23
CA LEU A 22 -13.25 -6.75 -0.59
C LEU A 22 -13.89 -5.57 0.15
N SER A 23 -14.23 -5.74 1.43
CA SER A 23 -14.83 -4.68 2.22
C SER A 23 -13.89 -3.49 2.33
N GLY A 24 -12.61 -3.74 2.59
CA GLY A 24 -11.58 -2.70 2.62
C GLY A 24 -11.48 -1.92 1.31
N GLN A 25 -11.34 -2.63 0.18
CA GLN A 25 -11.26 -1.98 -1.14
C GLN A 25 -12.56 -1.25 -1.52
N SER A 26 -13.72 -1.82 -1.19
CA SER A 26 -15.01 -1.20 -1.49
C SER A 26 -15.20 0.09 -0.69
N LEU A 27 -14.77 0.11 0.57
CA LEU A 27 -14.79 1.31 1.41
C LEU A 27 -13.88 2.39 0.84
N GLU A 28 -12.67 2.04 0.40
CA GLU A 28 -11.74 2.99 -0.22
C GLU A 28 -12.37 3.63 -1.47
N ILE A 29 -12.92 2.82 -2.38
CA ILE A 29 -13.61 3.31 -3.58
C ILE A 29 -14.80 4.22 -3.21
N ALA A 30 -15.61 3.81 -2.24
CA ALA A 30 -16.76 4.59 -1.79
C ALA A 30 -16.33 5.96 -1.22
N ILE A 31 -15.28 5.99 -0.40
CA ILE A 31 -14.70 7.23 0.14
C ILE A 31 -14.24 8.13 -1.00
N THR A 32 -13.54 7.60 -2.00
CA THR A 32 -13.08 8.38 -3.16
C THR A 32 -14.25 8.96 -3.95
N ILE A 33 -15.29 8.17 -4.23
CA ILE A 33 -16.48 8.62 -4.98
C ILE A 33 -17.24 9.72 -4.24
N ILE A 34 -17.34 9.63 -2.91
CA ILE A 34 -18.02 10.65 -2.09
C ILE A 34 -17.17 11.90 -1.94
N THR A 35 -15.86 11.75 -1.78
CA THR A 35 -14.93 12.86 -1.54
C THR A 35 -14.66 13.67 -2.81
N THR A 36 -14.61 13.02 -3.98
CA THR A 36 -14.36 13.68 -5.27
C THR A 36 -15.31 14.86 -5.56
N PRO A 37 -16.65 14.71 -5.52
CA PRO A 37 -17.55 15.83 -5.77
C PRO A 37 -17.45 16.91 -4.70
N TYR A 38 -17.14 16.56 -3.45
CA TYR A 38 -16.88 17.53 -2.38
C TYR A 38 -15.64 18.40 -2.68
N ILE A 39 -14.56 17.80 -3.16
CA ILE A 39 -13.35 18.53 -3.56
C ILE A 39 -13.66 19.43 -4.76
N ILE A 40 -14.33 18.90 -5.80
CA ILE A 40 -14.66 19.67 -7.01
C ILE A 40 -15.56 20.87 -6.67
N TYR A 41 -16.55 20.69 -5.79
CA TYR A 41 -17.46 21.77 -5.40
C TYR A 41 -16.73 22.90 -4.67
N ASN A 42 -15.78 22.58 -3.78
CA ASN A 42 -15.07 23.59 -3.00
C ASN A 42 -13.90 24.24 -3.74
N LEU A 43 -13.17 23.49 -4.55
CA LEU A 43 -11.96 23.97 -5.25
C LEU A 43 -12.27 24.47 -6.67
N GLY A 44 -13.40 24.07 -7.26
CA GLY A 44 -13.67 24.29 -8.67
C GLY A 44 -12.87 23.34 -9.57
N VAL A 45 -13.22 23.34 -10.86
CA VAL A 45 -12.69 22.38 -11.84
C VAL A 45 -11.19 22.63 -12.13
N ASP A 46 -10.76 23.88 -12.15
CA ASP A 46 -9.38 24.26 -12.51
C ASP A 46 -8.35 23.74 -11.49
N LEU A 47 -8.62 23.94 -10.19
CA LEU A 47 -7.77 23.46 -9.10
C LEU A 47 -7.85 21.94 -8.94
N TYR A 48 -8.99 21.32 -9.24
CA TYR A 48 -9.11 19.87 -9.26
C TYR A 48 -8.24 19.24 -10.38
N GLY A 49 -8.15 19.89 -11.55
CA GLY A 49 -7.24 19.48 -12.62
C GLY A 49 -5.78 19.46 -12.16
N LEU A 50 -5.32 20.48 -11.44
CA LEU A 50 -3.99 20.51 -10.84
C LEU A 50 -3.81 19.41 -9.79
N PHE A 51 -4.81 19.20 -8.93
CA PHE A 51 -4.82 18.12 -7.93
C PHE A 51 -4.63 16.74 -8.59
N LEU A 52 -5.31 16.47 -9.70
CA LEU A 52 -5.14 15.22 -10.45
C LEU A 52 -3.73 15.05 -11.02
N ILE A 53 -3.14 16.11 -11.57
CA ILE A 53 -1.77 16.06 -12.12
C ILE A 53 -0.75 15.77 -11.01
N VAL A 54 -0.89 16.44 -9.86
CA VAL A 54 -0.07 16.17 -8.67
C VAL A 54 -0.29 14.73 -8.21
N GLY A 55 -1.53 14.26 -8.12
CA GLY A 55 -1.86 12.90 -7.70
C GLY A 55 -1.28 11.82 -8.60
N ILE A 56 -1.37 11.97 -9.93
CA ILE A 56 -0.75 11.04 -10.89
C ILE A 56 0.77 11.05 -10.73
N THR A 57 1.36 12.22 -10.51
CA THR A 57 2.80 12.35 -10.25
C THR A 57 3.19 11.62 -8.96
N THR A 58 2.41 11.78 -7.88
CA THR A 58 2.58 11.05 -6.61
C THR A 58 2.47 9.54 -6.79
N ASN A 59 1.56 9.06 -7.65
CA ASN A 59 1.42 7.63 -7.92
C ASN A 59 2.67 7.00 -8.56
N TYR A 60 3.51 7.76 -9.28
CA TYR A 60 4.80 7.22 -9.75
C TYR A 60 5.76 6.92 -8.59
N PHE A 61 5.71 7.69 -7.50
CA PHE A 61 6.52 7.43 -6.31
C PHE A 61 6.05 6.18 -5.55
N TRP A 62 4.77 5.84 -5.60
CA TRP A 62 4.26 4.58 -5.05
C TRP A 62 4.98 3.35 -5.64
N PHE A 63 5.36 3.41 -6.91
CA PHE A 63 6.12 2.34 -7.56
C PHE A 63 7.52 2.12 -6.94
N MET A 64 8.12 3.13 -6.28
CA MET A 64 9.43 2.99 -5.64
C MET A 64 9.45 1.98 -4.50
N GLU A 65 8.30 1.62 -3.91
CA GLU A 65 8.28 0.60 -2.86
C GLU A 65 8.49 -0.83 -3.41
N LEU A 66 8.54 -1.02 -4.74
CA LEU A 66 8.89 -2.28 -5.43
C LEU A 66 8.09 -3.51 -4.97
N GLY A 67 6.91 -3.32 -4.38
CA GLY A 67 6.09 -4.40 -3.85
C GLY A 67 6.49 -4.91 -2.46
N LEU A 68 7.34 -4.19 -1.73
CA LEU A 68 7.79 -4.55 -0.37
C LEU A 68 6.62 -4.78 0.59
N GLY A 69 5.52 -4.03 0.46
CA GLY A 69 4.32 -4.21 1.29
C GLY A 69 3.67 -5.57 1.08
N GLN A 70 3.52 -5.99 -0.18
CA GLN A 70 2.96 -7.31 -0.48
C GLN A 70 3.89 -8.43 -0.02
N ALA A 71 5.20 -8.27 -0.19
CA ALA A 71 6.19 -9.22 0.32
C ALA A 71 6.11 -9.35 1.84
N THR A 72 6.03 -8.22 2.56
CA THR A 72 5.92 -8.19 4.03
C THR A 72 4.68 -8.93 4.52
N VAL A 73 3.50 -8.61 3.95
CA VAL A 73 2.25 -9.29 4.32
C VAL A 73 2.33 -10.78 4.02
N LYS A 74 2.87 -11.17 2.86
CA LYS A 74 3.03 -12.58 2.47
C LYS A 74 3.90 -13.32 3.49
N TYR A 75 5.12 -12.86 3.74
CA TYR A 75 6.05 -13.55 4.62
C TYR A 75 5.53 -13.59 6.06
N ILE A 76 5.01 -12.48 6.60
CA ILE A 76 4.40 -12.48 7.94
C ILE A 76 3.26 -13.49 8.02
N SER A 77 2.37 -13.54 7.01
CA SER A 77 1.26 -14.50 6.99
C SER A 77 1.73 -15.96 6.95
N GLU A 78 2.81 -16.26 6.23
CA GLU A 78 3.38 -17.60 6.09
C GLU A 78 4.00 -18.09 7.40
N TYR A 79 4.83 -17.28 8.06
CA TYR A 79 5.45 -17.65 9.34
C TYR A 79 4.45 -17.63 10.50
N THR A 80 3.42 -16.77 10.46
CA THR A 80 2.32 -16.79 11.43
C THR A 80 1.52 -18.09 11.34
N ALA A 81 1.31 -18.64 10.14
CA ALA A 81 0.59 -19.91 9.95
C ALA A 81 1.33 -21.12 10.57
N ILE A 82 2.66 -21.06 10.65
CA ILE A 82 3.54 -22.09 11.23
C ILE A 82 3.80 -21.82 12.73
N GLN A 83 3.28 -20.71 13.28
CA GLN A 83 3.48 -20.23 14.66
C GLN A 83 4.95 -19.94 15.02
N ASP A 84 5.79 -19.59 14.04
CA ASP A 84 7.17 -19.18 14.27
C ASP A 84 7.26 -17.67 14.47
N TRP A 85 7.07 -17.25 15.73
CA TRP A 85 7.10 -15.84 16.12
C TRP A 85 8.47 -15.18 16.00
N ASN A 86 9.55 -15.97 15.96
CA ASN A 86 10.90 -15.43 15.88
C ASN A 86 11.19 -14.89 14.47
N GLU A 87 10.85 -15.66 13.44
CA GLU A 87 10.97 -15.20 12.05
C GLU A 87 9.97 -14.08 11.73
N VAL A 88 8.76 -14.09 12.31
CA VAL A 88 7.80 -12.96 12.19
C VAL A 88 8.43 -11.65 12.71
N ASN A 89 9.02 -11.66 13.89
CA ASN A 89 9.68 -10.48 14.46
C ASN A 89 10.85 -10.00 13.59
N LYS A 90 11.63 -10.93 13.05
CA LYS A 90 12.75 -10.61 12.16
C LYS A 90 12.26 -9.95 10.87
N ILE A 91 11.22 -10.51 10.23
CA ILE A 91 10.62 -9.91 9.03
C ILE A 91 10.06 -8.54 9.35
N PHE A 92 9.37 -8.39 10.48
CA PHE A 92 8.82 -7.10 10.91
C PHE A 92 9.91 -6.02 11.02
N TRP A 93 11.03 -6.32 11.70
CA TRP A 93 12.16 -5.39 11.82
C TRP A 93 12.84 -5.11 10.48
N VAL A 94 13.03 -6.12 9.63
CA VAL A 94 13.60 -5.95 8.29
C VAL A 94 12.70 -5.06 7.43
N SER A 95 11.39 -5.30 7.43
CA SER A 95 10.41 -4.49 6.71
C SER A 95 10.42 -3.05 7.20
N ILE A 96 10.43 -2.80 8.51
CA ILE A 96 10.54 -1.45 9.09
C ILE A 96 11.82 -0.76 8.61
N PHE A 97 12.96 -1.44 8.66
CA PHE A 97 14.23 -0.86 8.26
C PHE A 97 14.25 -0.53 6.76
N LEU A 98 13.72 -1.43 5.92
CA LEU A 98 13.59 -1.21 4.48
C LEU A 98 12.62 -0.05 4.16
N TYR A 99 11.49 0.03 4.85
CA TYR A 99 10.55 1.15 4.72
C TYR A 99 11.17 2.47 5.16
N LEU A 100 12.00 2.47 6.20
CA LEU A 100 12.71 3.66 6.64
C LEU A 100 13.70 4.15 5.58
N ILE A 101 14.47 3.23 4.97
CA ILE A 101 15.37 3.56 3.86
C ILE A 101 14.58 4.07 2.65
N LEU A 102 13.53 3.36 2.24
CA LEU A 102 12.67 3.78 1.11
C LEU A 102 12.03 5.14 1.38
N GLY A 103 11.57 5.40 2.60
CA GLY A 103 11.05 6.69 3.03
C GLY A 103 12.08 7.82 2.91
N LEU A 104 13.34 7.57 3.29
CA LEU A 104 14.42 8.54 3.12
C LEU A 104 14.75 8.78 1.64
N VAL A 105 14.80 7.72 0.82
CA VAL A 105 15.08 7.85 -0.62
C VAL A 105 13.96 8.61 -1.32
N THR A 106 12.69 8.26 -1.06
CA THR A 106 11.52 8.96 -1.62
C THR A 106 11.51 10.43 -1.21
N ALA A 107 11.77 10.75 0.06
CA ALA A 107 11.86 12.13 0.54
C ALA A 107 13.00 12.90 -0.16
N ALA A 108 14.17 12.29 -0.35
CA ALA A 108 15.28 12.90 -1.06
C ALA A 108 14.96 13.14 -2.55
N THR A 109 14.34 12.17 -3.24
CA THR A 109 13.90 12.35 -4.62
C THR A 109 12.86 13.46 -4.75
N PHE A 110 11.91 13.54 -3.82
CA PHE A 110 10.91 14.60 -3.79
C PHE A 110 11.53 15.97 -3.59
N PHE A 111 12.50 16.09 -2.67
CA PHE A 111 13.25 17.33 -2.44
C PHE A 111 14.03 17.78 -3.68
N LEU A 112 14.70 16.84 -4.36
CA LEU A 112 15.41 17.13 -5.63
C LEU A 112 14.44 17.58 -6.73
N PHE A 113 13.26 16.95 -6.83
CA PHE A 113 12.24 17.32 -7.81
C PHE A 113 11.66 18.72 -7.58
N ILE A 114 11.47 19.12 -6.32
CA ILE A 114 11.07 20.49 -5.98
C ILE A 114 12.21 21.46 -6.32
N SER A 115 13.44 21.12 -5.97
CA SER A 115 14.62 21.96 -6.25
C SER A 115 14.80 22.22 -7.75
N ILE A 116 14.69 21.18 -8.59
CA ILE A 116 14.83 21.33 -10.05
C ILE A 116 13.71 22.19 -10.66
N LEU A 117 12.46 22.04 -10.20
CA LEU A 117 11.34 22.86 -10.65
C LEU A 117 11.51 24.33 -10.25
N CYS A 118 12.00 24.59 -9.04
CA CYS A 118 12.24 25.94 -8.55
C CYS A 118 13.33 26.66 -9.36
N VAL A 119 14.42 25.96 -9.69
CA VAL A 119 15.52 26.51 -10.51
C VAL A 119 15.10 26.76 -11.97
N GLN A 120 14.19 25.96 -12.52
CA GLN A 120 13.77 26.08 -13.92
C GLN A 120 12.71 27.18 -14.15
N VAL A 121 11.94 27.54 -13.11
CA VAL A 121 10.83 28.51 -13.19
C VAL A 121 11.24 29.93 -12.77
N ALA A 122 12.38 30.10 -12.10
CA ALA A 122 12.98 31.40 -11.74
C ALA A 122 13.89 31.95 -12.86
#